data_AF-A0A7I8MLG2-F1
#
_entry.id   AF-A0A7I8MLG2-F1
#
_cell.length_a   1.000
_cell.length_b   1.000
_cell.length_c   1.000
_cell.angle_alpha   90.00
_cell.angle_beta   90.00
_cell.angle_gamma   90.00
#
_symmetry.space_group_name_H-M   'P 1'
#
loop_
_entity.id
_entity.type
_entity.pdbx_description
1 polymer ?
#
loop_
_entity_poly.entity_id
_entity_poly.type
_entity_poly.pdbx_seq_one_letter_code
_entity_poly.pdbx_strand_id
1 'polypeptide(L)'
;MGSLSIFNPKEIEKDFKGLGISHQKVFQIDKRKYVLSGVDDREENEKDYGIRLFVIEGNKVIFRSKGMMDSWYLNLTFFKSKAFNNKILILGEGGDEGGSYGISVYEMKKSQVKRIGYISASIWDNDENILSAVPFVEIAENTCGYIITFSRDVTIRDKNTYEYKTINKQSIRYIYDGKEDIKEIIE
;
A
#
# COMPACT_ATOMS: atom_id res chain seq x y z
N MET A 1 23.13 -2.48 2.62
CA MET A 1 21.68 -2.20 2.45
C MET A 1 21.32 -2.48 1.00
N GLY A 2 20.20 -3.14 0.75
CA GLY A 2 19.67 -3.34 -0.60
C GLY A 2 18.58 -2.31 -0.89
N SER A 3 18.42 -1.89 -2.13
CA SER A 3 17.24 -1.13 -2.54
C SER A 3 16.17 -2.08 -3.08
N LEU A 4 14.91 -1.76 -2.79
CA LEU A 4 13.79 -2.39 -3.49
C LEU A 4 13.57 -1.65 -4.81
N SER A 5 13.27 -2.41 -5.85
CA SER A 5 12.85 -1.87 -7.14
C SER A 5 11.37 -2.15 -7.36
N ILE A 6 10.72 -1.30 -8.15
CA ILE A 6 9.36 -1.55 -8.62
C ILE A 6 9.30 -2.93 -9.30
N PHE A 7 8.32 -3.71 -8.88
CA PHE A 7 7.96 -4.99 -9.46
C PHE A 7 6.62 -4.78 -10.18
N ASN A 8 6.57 -5.11 -11.46
CA ASN A 8 5.36 -4.95 -12.27
C ASN A 8 4.74 -6.33 -12.53
N PRO A 9 3.94 -6.87 -11.59
CA PRO A 9 3.20 -8.10 -11.86
C PRO A 9 2.23 -7.86 -13.03
N LYS A 10 1.98 -8.92 -13.79
CA LYS A 10 1.07 -8.84 -14.93
C LYS A 10 -0.36 -8.62 -14.42
N GLU A 11 -0.99 -7.54 -14.86
CA GLU A 11 -2.44 -7.36 -14.71
C GLU A 11 -3.16 -8.33 -15.65
N ILE A 12 -4.17 -9.02 -15.14
CA ILE A 12 -4.92 -10.03 -15.87
C ILE A 12 -6.42 -9.87 -15.66
N GLU A 13 -7.20 -10.40 -16.60
CA GLU A 13 -8.62 -10.62 -16.40
C GLU A 13 -8.81 -12.02 -15.80
N LYS A 14 -9.32 -12.08 -14.56
CA LYS A 14 -9.67 -13.34 -13.91
C LYS A 14 -10.82 -13.11 -12.94
N ASP A 15 -11.88 -13.89 -13.10
CA ASP A 15 -13.05 -13.76 -12.24
C ASP A 15 -12.85 -14.44 -10.88
N PHE A 16 -13.22 -13.72 -9.82
CA PHE A 16 -13.24 -14.18 -8.44
C PHE A 16 -14.62 -13.99 -7.77
N LYS A 17 -15.68 -13.71 -8.54
CA LYS A 17 -17.06 -13.63 -8.03
C LYS A 17 -17.51 -14.88 -7.27
N GLY A 18 -17.04 -16.06 -7.68
CA GLY A 18 -17.28 -17.31 -6.94
C GLY A 18 -16.72 -17.31 -5.51
N LEU A 19 -15.82 -16.38 -5.18
CA LEU A 19 -15.30 -16.14 -3.83
C LEU A 19 -16.02 -14.97 -3.13
N GLY A 20 -17.09 -14.41 -3.69
CA GLY A 20 -17.82 -13.26 -3.16
C GLY A 20 -17.05 -11.95 -3.26
N ILE A 21 -16.18 -11.81 -4.27
CA ILE A 21 -15.35 -10.62 -4.48
C ILE A 21 -15.68 -9.98 -5.82
N SER A 22 -16.20 -8.74 -5.76
CA SER A 22 -16.27 -7.85 -6.90
C SER A 22 -14.95 -7.07 -7.00
N HIS A 23 -14.19 -7.27 -8.08
CA HIS A 23 -12.82 -6.75 -8.17
C HIS A 23 -12.68 -5.69 -9.27
N GLN A 24 -11.74 -4.78 -9.08
CA GLN A 24 -11.38 -3.75 -10.06
C GLN A 24 -10.14 -4.15 -10.86
N LYS A 25 -9.07 -4.57 -10.17
CA LYS A 25 -7.77 -4.91 -10.80
C LYS A 25 -7.22 -6.19 -10.19
N VAL A 26 -6.72 -7.10 -11.04
CA VAL A 26 -6.10 -8.36 -10.62
C VAL A 26 -4.67 -8.46 -11.15
N PHE A 27 -3.73 -8.65 -10.24
CA PHE A 27 -2.31 -8.82 -10.52
C PHE A 27 -1.86 -10.25 -10.26
N GLN A 28 -1.29 -10.88 -11.28
CA GLN A 28 -0.70 -12.21 -11.16
C GLN A 28 0.72 -12.11 -10.59
N ILE A 29 0.92 -12.66 -9.39
CA ILE A 29 2.23 -12.72 -8.72
C ILE A 29 3.02 -13.94 -9.18
N ASP A 30 2.35 -15.08 -9.27
CA ASP A 30 2.91 -16.32 -9.82
C ASP A 30 1.79 -17.19 -10.43
N LYS A 31 2.09 -18.44 -10.80
CA LYS A 31 1.12 -19.35 -11.44
C LYS A 31 -0.14 -19.62 -10.60
N ARG A 32 -0.07 -19.49 -9.28
CA ARG A 32 -1.16 -19.80 -8.34
C ARG A 32 -1.54 -18.63 -7.45
N LYS A 33 -0.74 -17.56 -7.41
CA LYS A 33 -0.95 -16.42 -6.51
C LYS A 33 -1.37 -15.16 -7.25
N TYR A 34 -2.42 -14.53 -6.74
CA TYR A 34 -3.00 -13.30 -7.26
C TYR A 34 -3.16 -12.29 -6.14
N VAL A 35 -2.94 -11.02 -6.45
CA VAL A 35 -3.26 -9.88 -5.58
C VAL A 35 -4.23 -9.00 -6.32
N LEU A 36 -5.27 -8.51 -5.65
CA LEU A 36 -6.29 -7.70 -6.30
C LEU A 36 -6.88 -6.66 -5.36
N SER A 37 -7.43 -5.59 -5.94
CA SER A 37 -8.30 -4.65 -5.25
C SER A 37 -9.77 -4.95 -5.59
N GLY A 38 -10.63 -4.93 -4.57
CA GLY A 38 -12.05 -5.23 -4.75
C GLY A 38 -12.89 -5.00 -3.49
N VAL A 39 -14.18 -5.30 -3.56
CA VAL A 39 -15.14 -5.22 -2.46
C VAL A 39 -15.52 -6.65 -2.03
N ASP A 40 -15.68 -6.87 -0.72
CA ASP A 40 -16.16 -8.14 -0.16
C ASP A 40 -17.68 -8.07 -0.04
N ASP A 41 -18.41 -8.77 -0.92
CA ASP A 41 -19.88 -8.68 -0.99
C ASP A 41 -20.58 -9.34 0.23
N ARG A 42 -19.82 -9.93 1.16
CA ARG A 42 -20.35 -10.75 2.26
C ARG A 42 -20.04 -10.21 3.66
N GLU A 43 -19.04 -9.35 3.81
CA GLU A 43 -18.50 -8.98 5.12
C GLU A 43 -18.22 -7.48 5.24
N GLU A 44 -19.20 -6.65 4.90
CA GLU A 44 -19.18 -5.22 5.22
C GLU A 44 -19.91 -4.93 6.53
N ASN A 45 -19.35 -3.99 7.30
CA ASN A 45 -20.04 -3.36 8.42
C ASN A 45 -19.63 -1.89 8.51
N GLU A 46 -20.33 -1.10 9.31
CA GLU A 46 -20.12 0.35 9.46
C GLU A 46 -18.67 0.75 9.81
N LYS A 47 -17.85 -0.15 10.35
CA LYS A 47 -16.47 0.11 10.78
C LYS A 47 -15.42 -0.53 9.88
N ASP A 48 -15.83 -1.35 8.92
CA ASP A 48 -14.95 -2.07 8.00
C ASP A 48 -15.71 -2.34 6.68
N TYR A 49 -15.69 -1.34 5.80
CA TYR A 49 -16.37 -1.34 4.49
C TYR A 49 -15.47 -0.72 3.41
N GLY A 50 -15.86 -0.89 2.15
CA GLY A 50 -15.19 -0.30 1.00
C GLY A 50 -14.12 -1.18 0.37
N ILE A 51 -13.28 -0.58 -0.48
CA ILE A 51 -12.31 -1.33 -1.30
C ILE A 51 -11.20 -1.92 -0.41
N ARG A 52 -10.83 -3.17 -0.69
CA ARG A 52 -9.88 -3.99 0.05
C ARG A 52 -8.80 -4.55 -0.87
N LEU A 53 -7.64 -4.83 -0.28
CA LEU A 53 -6.63 -5.70 -0.86
C LEU A 53 -6.95 -7.15 -0.49
N PHE A 54 -7.01 -8.01 -1.50
CA PHE A 54 -7.07 -9.46 -1.31
C PHE A 54 -5.82 -10.13 -1.86
N VAL A 55 -5.41 -11.21 -1.21
CA VAL A 55 -4.43 -12.15 -1.78
C VAL A 55 -5.05 -13.53 -1.87
N ILE A 56 -4.98 -14.11 -3.06
CA ILE A 56 -5.58 -15.41 -3.39
C ILE A 56 -4.46 -16.38 -3.76
N GLU A 57 -4.52 -17.60 -3.22
CA GLU A 57 -3.65 -18.71 -3.59
C GLU A 57 -4.51 -19.90 -4.03
N GLY A 58 -4.40 -20.28 -5.31
CA GLY A 58 -5.32 -21.21 -5.95
C GLY A 58 -6.72 -20.63 -6.02
N ASN A 59 -7.65 -21.22 -5.25
CA ASN A 59 -9.05 -20.80 -5.13
C ASN A 59 -9.40 -20.36 -3.70
N LYS A 60 -8.40 -19.98 -2.89
CA LYS A 60 -8.60 -19.58 -1.50
C LYS A 60 -8.10 -18.16 -1.27
N VAL A 61 -8.92 -17.33 -0.63
CA VAL A 61 -8.49 -16.05 -0.05
C VAL A 61 -7.58 -16.36 1.14
N ILE A 62 -6.30 -16.00 1.03
CA ILE A 62 -5.31 -16.19 2.09
C ILE A 62 -5.06 -14.90 2.90
N PHE A 63 -5.50 -13.76 2.38
CA PHE A 63 -5.45 -12.48 3.08
C PHE A 63 -6.56 -11.56 2.59
N ARG A 64 -7.12 -10.80 3.54
CA ARG A 64 -8.07 -9.71 3.32
C ARG A 64 -7.65 -8.53 4.19
N SER A 65 -7.48 -7.35 3.60
CA SER A 65 -7.23 -6.13 4.37
C SER A 65 -8.52 -5.60 5.01
N LYS A 66 -8.38 -4.64 5.93
CA LYS A 66 -9.48 -3.73 6.25
C LYS A 66 -9.93 -2.99 4.98
N GLY A 67 -11.20 -2.64 4.93
CA GLY A 67 -11.77 -1.79 3.89
C GLY A 67 -11.29 -0.36 4.00
N MET A 68 -11.15 0.31 2.86
CA MET A 68 -10.64 1.68 2.74
C MET A 68 -11.77 2.72 2.85
N MET A 69 -12.85 2.40 3.55
CA MET A 69 -13.99 3.29 3.78
C MET A 69 -14.57 3.80 2.44
N ASP A 70 -14.84 5.10 2.34
CA ASP A 70 -15.42 5.75 1.16
C ASP A 70 -14.44 5.94 -0.01
N SER A 71 -13.27 5.30 0.02
CA SER A 71 -12.29 5.37 -1.06
C SER A 71 -12.88 4.85 -2.38
N TRP A 72 -12.76 5.63 -3.45
CA TRP A 72 -13.27 5.28 -4.78
C TRP A 72 -12.34 4.35 -5.54
N TYR A 73 -11.05 4.36 -5.20
CA TYR A 73 -10.05 3.47 -5.78
C TYR A 73 -9.17 2.82 -4.70
N LEU A 74 -8.49 1.75 -5.09
CA LEU A 74 -7.32 1.24 -4.36
C LEU A 74 -6.24 0.89 -5.38
N ASN A 75 -5.24 1.76 -5.49
CA ASN A 75 -4.12 1.58 -6.39
C ASN A 75 -3.03 0.77 -5.71
N LEU A 76 -2.59 -0.30 -6.38
CA LEU A 76 -1.60 -1.22 -5.86
C LEU A 76 -0.27 -1.02 -6.58
N THR A 77 0.79 -0.73 -5.82
CA THR A 77 2.16 -0.67 -6.34
C THR A 77 3.01 -1.71 -5.62
N PHE A 78 3.79 -2.48 -6.39
CA PHE A 78 4.55 -3.60 -5.84
C PHE A 78 6.05 -3.30 -5.91
N PHE A 79 6.75 -3.70 -4.88
CA PHE A 79 8.20 -3.58 -4.77
C PHE A 79 8.81 -4.92 -4.40
N LYS A 80 9.98 -5.22 -4.98
CA LYS A 80 10.69 -6.46 -4.72
C LYS A 80 12.19 -6.20 -4.62
N SER A 81 12.83 -6.89 -3.67
CA SER A 81 14.27 -6.87 -3.51
C SER A 81 14.94 -7.78 -4.53
N LYS A 82 15.96 -7.30 -5.23
CA LYS A 82 16.80 -8.16 -6.09
C LYS A 82 17.64 -9.14 -5.26
N ALA A 83 18.02 -8.76 -4.03
CA ALA A 83 18.83 -9.57 -3.13
C ALA A 83 18.00 -10.63 -2.39
N PHE A 84 16.77 -10.29 -1.99
CA PHE A 84 15.88 -11.17 -1.21
C PHE A 84 14.58 -11.44 -1.97
N ASN A 85 14.67 -12.32 -2.95
CA ASN A 85 13.62 -12.56 -3.96
C ASN A 85 12.32 -13.21 -3.41
N ASN A 86 12.18 -13.37 -2.09
CA ASN A 86 11.06 -14.05 -1.43
C ASN A 86 10.06 -13.10 -0.73
N LYS A 87 10.33 -11.79 -0.69
CA LYS A 87 9.43 -10.78 -0.14
C LYS A 87 8.94 -9.84 -1.24
N ILE A 88 7.66 -9.51 -1.20
CA ILE A 88 7.05 -8.47 -2.01
C ILE A 88 6.42 -7.48 -1.03
N LEU A 89 6.80 -6.22 -1.16
CA LEU A 89 6.14 -5.14 -0.46
C LEU A 89 5.05 -4.56 -1.38
N ILE A 90 3.87 -4.31 -0.84
CA ILE A 90 2.72 -3.81 -1.58
C ILE A 90 2.29 -2.51 -0.93
N LEU A 91 2.27 -1.44 -1.71
CA LEU A 91 1.70 -0.16 -1.33
C LEU A 91 0.28 -0.11 -1.87
N GLY A 92 -0.69 -0.06 -0.97
CA GLY A 92 -2.11 0.14 -1.31
C GLY A 92 -2.51 1.57 -0.98
N GLU A 93 -2.67 2.40 -2.01
CA GLU A 93 -3.13 3.77 -1.88
C GLU A 93 -4.64 3.86 -2.14
N GLY A 94 -5.36 4.38 -1.14
CA GLY A 94 -6.76 4.77 -1.28
C GLY A 94 -6.91 6.27 -1.49
N GLY A 95 -8.03 6.68 -2.05
CA GLY A 95 -8.38 8.07 -2.32
C GLY A 95 -9.69 8.20 -3.08
N ASP A 96 -10.05 9.44 -3.36
CA ASP A 96 -11.26 9.88 -4.06
C ASP A 96 -10.92 10.95 -5.11
N GLU A 97 -11.90 11.75 -5.53
CA GLU A 97 -11.70 12.90 -6.41
C GLU A 97 -10.82 14.01 -5.83
N GLY A 98 -10.77 14.12 -4.50
CA GLY A 98 -9.97 15.10 -3.76
C GLY A 98 -8.51 14.66 -3.55
N GLY A 99 -8.19 13.39 -3.81
CA GLY A 99 -6.83 12.89 -3.89
C GLY A 99 -6.52 11.72 -2.96
N SER A 100 -5.22 11.53 -2.70
CA SER A 100 -4.72 10.42 -1.89
C SER A 100 -5.07 10.59 -0.41
N TYR A 101 -5.63 9.54 0.20
CA TYR A 101 -5.85 9.49 1.65
C TYR A 101 -4.60 9.05 2.40
N GLY A 102 -3.62 8.48 1.69
CA GLY A 102 -2.38 7.90 2.21
C GLY A 102 -2.23 6.44 1.79
N ILE A 103 -1.19 5.79 2.31
CA ILE A 103 -0.70 4.51 1.75
C ILE A 103 -0.64 3.45 2.85
N SER A 104 -1.46 2.41 2.73
CA SER A 104 -1.32 1.20 3.55
C SER A 104 -0.20 0.33 3.01
N VAL A 105 0.68 -0.14 3.91
CA VAL A 105 1.84 -0.93 3.53
C VAL A 105 1.65 -2.38 3.95
N TYR A 106 1.83 -3.31 3.01
CA TYR A 106 1.70 -4.74 3.23
C TYR A 106 2.98 -5.47 2.86
N GLU A 107 3.34 -6.46 3.67
CA GLU A 107 4.43 -7.38 3.37
C GLU A 107 3.86 -8.75 3.03
N MET A 108 4.23 -9.26 1.85
CA MET A 108 3.92 -10.62 1.41
C MET A 108 5.20 -11.44 1.34
N LYS A 109 5.24 -12.53 2.11
CA LYS A 109 6.35 -13.49 2.12
C LYS A 109 5.79 -14.91 1.98
N LYS A 110 6.08 -15.56 0.85
CA LYS A 110 5.49 -16.86 0.47
C LYS A 110 3.95 -16.79 0.45
N SER A 111 3.28 -17.40 1.44
CA SER A 111 1.81 -17.41 1.59
C SER A 111 1.35 -16.65 2.83
N GLN A 112 2.26 -15.93 3.49
CA GLN A 112 1.93 -15.04 4.61
C GLN A 112 1.88 -13.61 4.11
N VAL A 113 0.80 -12.92 4.44
CA VAL A 113 0.61 -11.51 4.14
C VAL A 113 0.18 -10.82 5.41
N LYS A 114 0.78 -9.67 5.68
CA LYS A 114 0.40 -8.81 6.80
C LYS A 114 0.47 -7.36 6.40
N ARG A 115 -0.41 -6.54 6.98
CA ARG A 115 -0.21 -5.09 7.01
C ARG A 115 0.94 -4.81 7.99
N ILE A 116 1.88 -3.96 7.58
CA ILE A 116 3.03 -3.56 8.40
C ILE A 116 3.01 -2.08 8.76
N GLY A 117 1.98 -1.33 8.32
CA GLY A 117 1.75 0.03 8.78
C GLY A 117 1.09 0.92 7.75
N TYR A 118 1.25 2.22 7.94
CA TYR A 118 0.65 3.29 7.15
C TYR A 118 1.64 4.41 6.92
N ILE A 119 1.62 4.98 5.73
CA ILE A 119 2.36 6.18 5.37
C ILE A 119 1.34 7.30 5.18
N SER A 120 1.41 8.30 6.03
CA SER A 120 0.51 9.46 6.03
C SER A 120 1.13 10.61 5.23
N ALA A 121 1.51 10.33 3.98
CA ALA A 121 2.19 11.28 3.10
C ALA A 121 1.48 11.38 1.76
N SER A 122 1.40 12.61 1.26
CA SER A 122 0.86 12.98 -0.06
C SER A 122 1.78 14.02 -0.70
N ILE A 123 1.48 14.44 -1.93
CA ILE A 123 2.20 15.52 -2.61
C ILE A 123 1.21 16.61 -2.96
N TRP A 124 1.54 17.88 -2.72
CA TRP A 124 0.80 18.98 -3.34
C TRP A 124 1.37 19.29 -4.71
N ASP A 125 0.49 19.43 -5.69
CA ASP A 125 0.85 20.09 -6.94
C ASP A 125 0.81 21.62 -6.81
N ASN A 126 1.10 22.31 -7.91
CA ASN A 126 1.14 23.77 -7.94
C ASN A 126 -0.26 24.40 -7.82
N ASP A 127 -1.32 23.61 -8.00
CA ASP A 127 -2.71 24.04 -7.95
C ASP A 127 -3.39 23.59 -6.64
N GLU A 128 -2.58 23.24 -5.62
CA GLU A 128 -3.01 22.79 -4.28
C GLU A 128 -3.81 21.47 -4.27
N ASN A 129 -3.72 20.66 -5.32
CA ASN A 129 -4.34 19.34 -5.34
C ASN A 129 -3.49 18.31 -4.59
N ILE A 130 -4.16 17.36 -3.92
CA ILE A 130 -3.50 16.24 -3.23
C ILE A 130 -3.22 15.12 -4.23
N LEU A 131 -1.95 14.96 -4.59
CA LEU A 131 -1.45 13.89 -5.44
C LEU A 131 -0.88 12.72 -4.62
N SER A 132 -0.75 11.58 -5.31
CA SER A 132 -0.08 10.39 -4.78
C SER A 132 1.38 10.65 -4.45
N ALA A 133 1.81 10.19 -3.27
CA ALA A 133 3.24 10.13 -2.92
C ALA A 133 3.94 8.88 -3.47
N VAL A 134 3.19 7.86 -3.89
CA VAL A 134 3.73 6.55 -4.32
C VAL A 134 4.79 6.67 -5.42
N PRO A 135 4.63 7.49 -6.48
CA PRO A 135 5.65 7.64 -7.53
C PRO A 135 7.00 8.14 -7.03
N PHE A 136 7.03 8.79 -5.87
CA PHE A 136 8.23 9.39 -5.29
C PHE A 136 8.81 8.59 -4.13
N VAL A 137 8.18 7.46 -3.77
CA VAL A 137 8.63 6.57 -2.70
C VAL A 137 9.92 5.85 -3.09
N GLU A 138 10.90 5.92 -2.20
CA GLU A 138 12.15 5.17 -2.25
C GLU A 138 12.21 4.22 -1.05
N ILE A 139 12.63 2.98 -1.28
CA ILE A 139 12.62 1.94 -0.24
C ILE A 139 13.97 1.27 -0.15
N ALA A 140 14.63 1.44 0.99
CA ALA A 140 15.82 0.70 1.38
C ALA A 140 15.44 -0.45 2.31
N GLU A 141 15.99 -1.64 2.05
CA GLU A 141 15.88 -2.81 2.90
C GLU A 141 17.17 -3.01 3.71
N ASN A 142 16.97 -3.30 4.99
CA ASN A 142 18.00 -3.81 5.89
C ASN A 142 17.64 -5.25 6.33
N THR A 143 18.45 -5.85 7.19
CA THR A 143 18.24 -7.23 7.64
C THR A 143 16.90 -7.48 8.32
N CYS A 144 16.31 -6.46 8.96
CA CYS A 144 15.13 -6.61 9.80
C CYS A 144 13.89 -5.88 9.26
N GLY A 145 14.02 -4.93 8.34
CA GLY A 145 12.87 -4.22 7.79
C GLY A 145 13.23 -3.17 6.74
N TYR A 146 12.45 -2.09 6.72
CA TYR A 146 12.42 -1.11 5.62
C TYR A 146 12.62 0.30 6.14
N ILE A 147 13.34 1.10 5.36
CA ILE A 147 13.38 2.55 5.49
C ILE A 147 12.74 3.08 4.21
N ILE A 148 11.67 3.83 4.38
CA ILE A 148 10.89 4.41 3.29
C ILE A 148 11.09 5.92 3.34
N THR A 149 11.59 6.47 2.24
CA THR A 149 11.90 7.89 2.04
C THR A 149 11.22 8.39 0.77
N PHE A 150 11.39 9.68 0.46
CA PHE A 150 10.80 10.30 -0.70
C PHE A 150 11.85 11.07 -1.50
N SER A 151 11.72 11.07 -2.82
CA SER A 151 12.55 11.88 -3.72
C SER A 151 12.12 13.35 -3.80
N ARG A 152 10.95 13.69 -3.23
CA ARG A 152 10.36 15.03 -3.15
C ARG A 152 9.83 15.31 -1.76
N ASP A 153 9.68 16.59 -1.43
CA ASP A 153 9.01 17.03 -0.21
C ASP A 153 7.58 16.52 -0.21
N VAL A 154 7.06 16.20 0.97
CA VAL A 154 5.74 15.58 1.13
C VAL A 154 4.86 16.42 2.02
N THR A 155 3.57 16.36 1.76
CA THR A 155 2.55 16.96 2.61
C THR A 155 1.99 15.90 3.54
N ILE A 156 2.05 16.16 4.84
CA ILE A 156 1.44 15.33 5.89
C ILE A 156 0.31 16.10 6.56
N ARG A 157 -0.73 15.38 7.01
CA ARG A 157 -1.79 15.96 7.83
C ARG A 157 -1.43 15.80 9.30
N ASP A 158 -1.35 16.89 10.03
CA ASP A 158 -1.12 16.90 11.47
C ASP A 158 -2.29 16.20 12.18
N LYS A 159 -1.99 15.20 13.01
CA LYS A 159 -3.03 14.40 13.68
C LYS A 159 -3.78 15.16 14.77
N ASN A 160 -3.19 16.25 15.29
CA ASN A 160 -3.77 17.04 16.38
C ASN A 160 -4.52 18.26 15.84
N THR A 161 -3.96 18.95 14.85
CA THR A 161 -4.56 20.18 14.30
C THR A 161 -5.41 19.93 13.06
N TYR A 162 -5.26 18.77 12.41
CA TYR A 162 -5.87 18.44 11.11
C TYR A 162 -5.40 19.33 9.94
N GLU A 163 -4.41 20.19 10.17
CA GLU A 163 -3.79 21.04 9.15
C GLU A 163 -2.75 20.26 8.34
N TYR A 164 -2.53 20.69 7.10
CA TYR A 164 -1.52 20.12 6.23
C TYR A 164 -0.20 20.89 6.37
N LYS A 165 0.91 20.15 6.44
CA LYS A 165 2.26 20.71 6.51
C LYS A 165 3.15 20.03 5.47
N THR A 166 3.85 20.84 4.69
CA THR A 166 4.92 20.36 3.82
C THR A 166 6.18 20.10 4.63
N ILE A 167 6.72 18.89 4.52
CA ILE A 167 7.91 18.44 5.21
C ILE A 167 8.99 18.19 4.17
N ASN A 168 10.19 18.72 4.45
CA ASN A 168 11.34 18.48 3.60
C ASN A 168 11.64 16.98 3.52
N LYS A 169 11.90 16.48 2.32
CA LYS A 169 12.16 15.04 2.08
C LYS A 169 13.31 14.45 2.91
N GLN A 170 14.28 15.27 3.29
CA GLN A 170 15.42 14.84 4.12
C GLN A 170 15.06 14.76 5.60
N SER A 171 14.01 15.47 6.01
CA SER A 171 13.51 15.52 7.39
C SER A 171 12.48 14.45 7.70
N ILE A 172 12.02 13.64 6.73
CA ILE A 172 10.99 12.61 6.98
C ILE A 172 11.40 11.24 6.48
N ARG A 173 11.16 10.23 7.32
CA ARG A 173 11.32 8.83 6.97
C ARG A 173 10.32 7.97 7.73
N TYR A 174 9.94 6.87 7.10
CA TYR A 174 9.09 5.83 7.68
C TYR A 174 9.93 4.57 7.89
N ILE A 175 9.97 4.07 9.13
CA ILE A 175 10.83 2.95 9.52
C ILE A 175 9.98 1.78 9.99
N TYR A 176 10.21 0.62 9.38
CA TYR A 176 9.73 -0.67 9.85
C TYR A 176 10.93 -1.50 10.34
N ASP A 177 10.87 -1.99 11.58
CA ASP A 177 11.95 -2.73 12.25
C ASP A 177 11.77 -4.26 12.24
N GLY A 178 10.70 -4.75 11.61
CA GLY A 178 10.36 -6.17 11.54
C GLY A 178 9.46 -6.66 12.68
N LYS A 179 9.23 -5.83 13.71
CA LYS A 179 8.48 -6.18 14.91
C LYS A 179 7.19 -5.37 15.02
N GLU A 180 7.33 -4.05 14.98
CA GLU A 180 6.22 -3.10 15.16
C GLU A 180 5.71 -2.57 13.82
N ASP A 181 4.53 -1.95 13.82
CA ASP A 181 4.05 -1.18 12.67
C ASP A 181 5.04 -0.04 12.33
N ILE A 182 5.03 0.38 11.05
CA ILE A 182 5.82 1.50 10.54
C ILE A 182 5.71 2.72 11.46
N LYS A 183 6.87 3.28 11.80
CA LYS A 183 7.02 4.51 12.59
C LYS A 183 7.40 5.67 11.68
N GLU A 184 6.66 6.76 11.78
CA GLU A 184 7.00 8.05 11.17
C GLU A 184 8.04 8.77 12.02
N ILE A 185 9.13 9.23 11.41
CA ILE A 185 10.19 10.01 12.05
C ILE A 185 10.32 11.32 11.28
N ILE A 186 10.18 12.44 12.01
CA ILE A 186 10.39 13.79 11.49
C ILE A 186 11.51 14.45 12.30
N GLU A 187 12.52 14.98 11.62
CA GLU A 187 13.74 15.62 12.19
C GLU A 187 13.81 17.11 11.88
#